data_AF-A0A3C0END3-F1
#
_entry.id   AF-A0A3C0END3-F1
#
_cell.length_a   1.000
_cell.length_b   1.000
_cell.length_c   1.000
_cell.angle_alpha   90.00
_cell.angle_beta   90.00
_cell.angle_gamma   90.00
#
_symmetry.space_group_name_H-M   'P 1'
#
loop_
_entity.id
_entity.type
_entity.pdbx_description
1 polymer ?
#
loop_
_entity_poly.entity_id
_entity_poly.type
_entity_poly.pdbx_seq_one_letter_code
_entity_poly.pdbx_strand_id
1 'polypeptide(L)' 'MAKIDPFTPTAADKFTFGLWTVGKTGSDPFGGDVREQLTPAQIVDLLGKAGGVHGVNFHDNDLIP' A
#
# COMPACT_ATOMS: atom_id res chain seq x y z
N MET A 1 11.19 -27.71 -10.74
CA MET A 1 10.10 -27.02 -10.02
C MET A 1 10.72 -25.88 -9.25
N ALA A 2 10.21 -24.65 -9.38
CA ALA A 2 10.71 -23.52 -8.60
C ALA A 2 10.45 -23.79 -7.11
N LYS A 3 11.47 -23.63 -6.27
CA LYS A 3 11.36 -23.75 -4.83
C LYS A 3 10.49 -22.59 -4.32
N ILE A 4 9.36 -22.90 -3.69
CA ILE A 4 8.52 -21.88 -3.02
C ILE A 4 9.36 -21.28 -1.89
N ASP A 5 9.48 -19.96 -1.85
CA ASP A 5 10.09 -19.25 -0.73
C ASP A 5 9.13 -19.32 0.48
N PRO A 6 9.55 -19.90 1.62
CA PRO A 6 8.69 -20.07 2.81
C PRO A 6 8.23 -18.75 3.44
N PHE A 7 8.82 -17.62 3.05
CA PHE A 7 8.43 -16.29 3.51
C PHE A 7 7.57 -15.53 2.51
N THR A 8 7.14 -16.15 1.41
CA THR A 8 6.21 -15.53 0.47
C THR A 8 4.88 -15.26 1.17
N PRO A 9 4.44 -13.99 1.29
CA PRO A 9 3.18 -13.68 1.94
C PRO A 9 2.01 -14.21 1.11
N THR A 10 0.97 -14.68 1.80
CA THR A 10 -0.28 -15.14 1.24
C THR A 10 -1.44 -14.35 1.81
N ALA A 11 -2.58 -14.32 1.12
CA ALA A 11 -3.77 -13.65 1.64
C ALA A 11 -4.30 -14.27 2.96
N ALA A 12 -3.88 -15.49 3.32
CA ALA A 12 -4.22 -16.13 4.58
C ALA A 12 -3.49 -15.51 5.78
N ASP A 13 -2.36 -14.84 5.54
CA ASP A 13 -1.56 -14.16 6.57
C ASP A 13 -2.18 -12.83 7.02
N LYS A 14 -3.18 -12.33 6.28
CA LYS A 14 -3.99 -11.15 6.63
C LYS A 14 -3.20 -9.85 6.80
N PHE A 15 -2.09 -9.68 6.07
CA PHE A 15 -1.40 -8.40 6.00
C PHE A 15 -2.29 -7.33 5.38
N THR A 16 -2.33 -6.16 6.01
CA THR A 16 -3.11 -5.00 5.56
C THR A 16 -2.26 -3.74 5.59
N PHE A 17 -2.61 -2.77 4.74
CA PHE A 17 -1.90 -1.49 4.65
C PHE A 17 -2.89 -0.33 4.58
N GLY A 18 -2.65 0.73 5.35
CA GLY A 18 -3.42 1.96 5.23
C GLY A 18 -3.12 2.70 3.93
N LEU A 19 -4.10 3.34 3.28
CA LEU A 19 -3.86 4.14 2.08
C LEU A 19 -2.79 5.22 2.31
N TRP A 20 -2.80 5.85 3.49
CA TRP A 20 -1.81 6.86 3.92
C TRP A 20 -0.37 6.32 4.04
N THR A 21 -0.17 4.99 4.04
CA THR A 21 1.17 4.39 4.17
C THR A 21 1.89 4.42 2.84
N VAL A 22 1.48 3.56 1.90
CA VAL A 22 2.04 3.47 0.55
C VAL A 22 1.78 4.76 -0.23
N GLY A 23 0.68 5.45 0.05
CA GLY A 23 0.32 6.73 -0.56
C GLY A 23 1.02 7.97 -0.01
N LYS A 24 1.84 7.87 1.06
CA LYS A 24 2.60 9.02 1.58
C LYS A 24 3.51 9.57 0.49
N THR A 25 3.45 10.87 0.19
CA THR A 25 4.29 11.55 -0.81
C THR A 25 5.71 11.87 -0.30
N GLY A 26 5.92 11.78 1.01
CA GLY A 26 7.22 11.94 1.67
C GLY A 26 7.51 13.33 2.24
N SER A 27 6.56 14.28 2.15
CA SER A 27 6.72 15.57 2.85
C SER A 27 6.84 15.40 4.36
N ASP A 28 7.69 16.25 4.93
CA ASP A 28 7.95 16.41 6.36
C ASP A 28 8.06 17.93 6.71
N PRO A 29 8.28 18.30 7.99
CA PRO A 29 8.34 19.72 8.38
C PRO A 29 9.48 20.54 7.75
N PHE A 30 10.47 19.89 7.13
CA PHE A 30 11.68 20.50 6.57
C PHE A 30 11.81 20.30 5.05
N GLY A 31 10.87 19.58 4.41
CA GLY A 31 10.92 19.24 2.99
C GLY A 31 9.55 19.01 2.37
N GLY A 32 9.43 19.38 1.08
CA GLY A 32 8.24 19.14 0.27
C GLY A 32 8.11 17.68 -0.20
N ASP A 33 7.12 17.43 -1.04
CA ASP A 33 6.89 16.11 -1.62
C ASP A 33 8.04 15.65 -2.53
N VAL A 34 8.36 14.36 -2.44
CA VAL A 34 9.41 13.71 -3.25
C VAL A 34 8.88 12.53 -4.08
N ARG A 35 7.59 12.22 -3.95
CA ARG A 35 6.88 11.19 -4.72
C ARG A 35 5.58 11.80 -5.26
N GLU A 36 5.16 11.35 -6.43
CA GLU A 36 3.85 11.69 -6.99
C GLU A 36 2.72 11.12 -6.13
N GLN A 37 1.61 11.86 -6.05
CA GLN A 37 0.41 11.41 -5.36
C GLN A 37 -0.24 10.26 -6.15
N LEU A 38 -0.49 9.14 -5.47
CA LEU A 38 -1.29 8.05 -6.02
C LEU A 38 -2.75 8.21 -5.59
N THR A 39 -3.67 7.89 -6.49
CA THR A 39 -5.09 7.74 -6.15
C THR A 39 -5.31 6.47 -5.32
N PRO A 40 -6.39 6.40 -4.51
CA PRO A 40 -6.74 5.19 -3.77
C PRO A 40 -6.80 3.92 -4.62
N ALA A 41 -7.38 4.01 -5.84
CA ALA A 41 -7.46 2.89 -6.77
C ALA A 41 -6.07 2.41 -7.23
N GLN A 42 -5.16 3.33 -7.55
CA GLN A 42 -3.78 2.97 -7.92
C GLN A 42 -3.04 2.28 -6.78
N ILE A 43 -3.27 2.69 -5.53
CA ILE A 43 -2.66 2.05 -4.36
C ILE A 43 -3.18 0.61 -4.20
N VAL A 44 -4.49 0.40 -4.33
CA VAL A 44 -5.09 -0.95 -4.26
C VAL A 44 -4.55 -1.86 -5.37
N ASP A 45 -4.47 -1.35 -6.61
CA ASP A 45 -3.89 -2.11 -7.74
C ASP A 45 -2.42 -2.47 -7.50
N LEU A 46 -1.65 -1.54 -6.93
CA LEU A 46 -0.24 -1.77 -6.58
C LEU A 46 -0.10 -2.86 -5.53
N LEU A 47 -0.89 -2.80 -4.45
CA LEU A 47 -0.89 -3.81 -3.39
C LEU A 47 -1.35 -5.18 -3.90
N GLY A 48 -2.32 -5.23 -4.81
CA GLY A 48 -2.73 -6.46 -5.48
C GLY A 48 -1.62 -7.08 -6.33
N LYS A 49 -0.86 -6.24 -7.06
CA LYS A 49 0.31 -6.68 -7.84
C LYS A 49 1.48 -7.15 -6.97
N ALA A 50 1.68 -6.53 -5.80
CA ALA A 50 2.72 -6.95 -4.86
C ALA A 50 2.47 -8.37 -4.31
N GLY A 51 1.19 -8.76 -4.18
CA GLY A 51 0.78 -10.09 -3.74
C GLY A 51 0.85 -10.28 -2.22
N GLY A 52 0.08 -11.24 -1.71
CA GLY A 52 0.04 -11.55 -0.27
C GLY A 52 -0.65 -10.51 0.63
N VAL A 53 -1.12 -9.40 0.05
CA VAL A 53 -1.89 -8.38 0.77
C VAL A 53 -3.36 -8.79 0.82
N HIS A 54 -3.95 -8.73 2.02
CA HIS A 54 -5.34 -9.14 2.26
C HIS A 54 -6.33 -7.99 2.13
N GLY A 55 -5.91 -6.76 2.42
CA GLY A 55 -6.80 -5.60 2.35
C GLY A 55 -6.11 -4.28 2.68
N VAL A 56 -6.92 -3.22 2.68
CA VAL A 56 -6.49 -1.86 2.98
C VAL A 56 -7.32 -1.23 4.10
N ASN A 57 -6.73 -0.26 4.78
CA ASN A 57 -7.44 0.63 5.71
C ASN A 57 -7.43 2.06 5.13
N PHE A 58 -8.36 2.91 5.54
CA PHE A 58 -8.44 4.28 5.09
C PHE A 58 -8.99 5.19 6.19
N HIS A 59 -8.49 6.42 6.26
CA HIS A 59 -9.24 7.53 6.85
C HIS A 59 -10.27 8.02 5.84
N ASP A 60 -11.31 8.69 6.31
CA ASP A 60 -12.32 9.30 5.45
C ASP A 60 -11.71 10.19 4.36
N ASN A 61 -10.78 11.07 4.76
CA ASN A 61 -10.08 12.00 3.87
C ASN A 61 -9.03 11.36 2.95
N ASP A 62 -8.63 10.10 3.19
CA ASP A 62 -7.78 9.36 2.25
C ASP A 62 -8.56 8.96 0.99
N LEU A 63 -9.89 8.83 1.09
CA LEU A 63 -10.76 8.36 0.01
C LEU A 63 -11.64 9.48 -0.57
N ILE A 64 -12.14 10.37 0.30
CA ILE A 64 -13.04 11.46 -0.05
C ILE A 64 -12.43 12.79 0.44
N PRO A 65 -11.90 13.63 -0.44
CA PRO A 65 -11.27 14.91 -0.08
C PRO A 65 -12.23 15.93 0.53
#